data_AF-A0A3R7IEH7-F1
#
_entry.id   AF-A0A3R7IEH7-F1
#
_cell.length_a   1.000
_cell.length_b   1.000
_cell.length_c   1.000
_cell.angle_alpha   90.00
_cell.angle_beta   90.00
_cell.angle_gamma   90.00
#
_symmetry.space_group_name_H-M   'P 1'
#
loop_
_entity.id
_entity.type
_entity.pdbx_description
1 polymer ?
#
loop_
_entity_poly.entity_id
_entity_poly.type
_entity_poly.pdbx_seq_one_letter_code
_entity_poly.pdbx_strand_id
1 'polypeptide(L)'
;MLNQRTLNVLHVFVREDPEVNLLSVFPPNYGRRYRLAAQSSINPLERKMTKPRSPPDFQCSDPVETILRLRCRANGRRALATWTTATTALEFPKAMGKSCSGVVVNCDDDIVAKVVVTSGDYTEYTTLQDLAERAPEIPVPKPQGLIRTGLLCVIFMTYIPSMTLTEAWPTLTHQGKVSVQRQLDDIFCQLRTLQKDDYYLECVEGSRVKEYTESSIVSAPPRSEDLKHITPHHSSKTYVKFLLSFLTDPIQGSVFAHGNVRTDNIIVKWDRNNACVVTGIIDWEDSGFYAKYYERTQLTRTMSLTEEDDWYSYLPRSISPLQFRIHWLVDRLWYLHVQTS
;
A
#
# COMPACT_ATOMS: atom_id res chain seq x y z
N MET A 1 -21.90 -13.44 -7.67
CA MET A 1 -20.59 -12.81 -8.00
C MET A 1 -19.48 -13.85 -7.95
N LEU A 2 -18.55 -13.81 -8.90
CA LEU A 2 -17.37 -14.67 -8.96
C LEU A 2 -16.29 -14.17 -8.01
N ASN A 3 -15.59 -15.05 -7.29
CA ASN A 3 -14.47 -14.62 -6.44
C ASN A 3 -13.22 -14.33 -7.30
N GLN A 4 -12.35 -13.45 -6.81
CA GLN A 4 -11.19 -12.92 -7.54
C GLN A 4 -10.24 -14.01 -8.05
N ARG A 5 -10.04 -15.09 -7.28
CA ARG A 5 -9.22 -16.23 -7.72
C ARG A 5 -9.83 -16.92 -8.93
N THR A 6 -11.13 -17.13 -8.95
CA THR A 6 -11.83 -17.75 -10.09
C THR A 6 -11.83 -16.84 -11.32
N LEU A 7 -11.96 -15.52 -11.14
CA LEU A 7 -11.84 -14.56 -12.25
C LEU A 7 -10.44 -14.57 -12.87
N ASN A 8 -9.39 -14.60 -12.05
CA ASN A 8 -8.01 -14.65 -12.54
C ASN A 8 -7.71 -15.94 -13.32
N VAL A 9 -8.24 -17.08 -12.85
CA VAL A 9 -8.08 -18.37 -13.55
C VAL A 9 -8.82 -18.36 -14.90
N LEU A 10 -10.08 -17.89 -14.93
CA LEU A 10 -10.85 -17.79 -16.17
C LEU A 10 -10.20 -16.82 -17.17
N HIS A 11 -9.62 -15.73 -16.67
CA HIS A 11 -8.91 -14.76 -17.51
C HIS A 11 -7.66 -15.35 -18.18
N VAL A 12 -6.96 -16.29 -17.53
CA VAL A 12 -5.85 -17.03 -18.16
C VAL A 12 -6.36 -17.92 -19.29
N PHE A 13 -7.41 -18.71 -19.04
CA PHE A 13 -7.95 -19.64 -20.04
C PHE A 13 -8.54 -18.93 -21.26
N VAL A 14 -9.28 -17.84 -21.08
CA VAL A 14 -9.84 -17.05 -22.20
C VAL A 14 -8.75 -16.36 -23.02
N ARG A 15 -7.59 -16.04 -22.41
CA ARG A 15 -6.46 -15.43 -23.12
C ARG A 15 -5.72 -16.43 -23.99
N GLU A 16 -5.71 -17.71 -23.61
CA GLU A 16 -5.06 -18.78 -24.38
C GLU A 16 -5.98 -19.40 -25.42
N ASP A 17 -7.27 -19.53 -25.12
CA ASP A 17 -8.30 -19.97 -26.06
C ASP A 17 -9.57 -19.11 -25.91
N PRO A 18 -9.82 -18.16 -26.83
CA PRO A 18 -10.98 -17.27 -26.78
C PRO A 18 -12.33 -17.99 -26.91
N GLU A 19 -12.35 -19.20 -27.47
CA GLU A 19 -13.57 -20.02 -27.66
C GLU A 19 -13.72 -21.09 -26.57
N VAL A 20 -12.90 -21.05 -25.53
CA VAL A 20 -12.94 -22.02 -24.43
C VAL A 20 -14.33 -22.09 -23.78
N ASN A 21 -14.86 -23.31 -23.67
CA ASN A 21 -16.13 -23.53 -22.98
C ASN A 21 -15.97 -23.26 -21.48
N LEU A 22 -16.33 -22.07 -21.03
CA LEU A 22 -16.14 -21.62 -19.65
C LEU A 22 -16.80 -22.55 -18.61
N LEU A 23 -17.86 -23.29 -18.99
CA LEU A 23 -18.54 -24.22 -18.08
C LEU A 23 -17.68 -25.45 -17.72
N SER A 24 -16.74 -25.86 -18.56
CA SER A 24 -15.80 -26.97 -18.26
C SER A 24 -14.60 -26.53 -17.41
N VAL A 25 -14.35 -25.22 -17.30
CA VAL A 25 -13.21 -24.63 -16.56
C VAL A 25 -13.54 -24.38 -15.09
N PHE A 26 -14.84 -24.27 -14.74
CA PHE A 26 -15.25 -24.12 -13.35
C PHE A 26 -14.94 -25.38 -12.53
N PRO A 27 -14.40 -25.25 -11.30
CA PRO A 27 -14.26 -26.39 -10.40
C PRO A 27 -15.64 -27.05 -10.20
N PRO A 28 -15.77 -28.39 -10.26
CA PRO A 28 -17.07 -29.07 -10.23
C PRO A 28 -17.90 -28.74 -8.97
N ASN A 29 -17.25 -28.33 -7.88
CA ASN A 29 -17.88 -27.96 -6.62
C ASN A 29 -18.17 -26.45 -6.47
N TYR A 30 -17.91 -25.64 -7.50
CA TYR A 30 -18.07 -24.18 -7.46
C TYR A 30 -19.53 -23.76 -7.20
N GLY A 31 -20.50 -24.41 -7.85
CA GLY A 31 -21.92 -24.14 -7.64
C GLY A 31 -22.40 -24.46 -6.22
N ARG A 32 -21.78 -25.43 -5.54
CA ARG A 32 -22.08 -25.76 -4.14
C ARG A 32 -21.49 -24.71 -3.18
N ARG A 33 -20.24 -24.27 -3.43
CA ARG A 33 -19.59 -23.20 -2.67
C ARG A 33 -20.34 -21.87 -2.77
N TYR A 34 -20.84 -21.55 -3.96
CA TYR A 34 -21.64 -20.33 -4.18
C TYR A 34 -22.95 -20.36 -3.39
N ARG A 35 -23.67 -21.49 -3.40
CA ARG A 35 -24.92 -21.65 -2.63
C ARG A 35 -24.72 -21.49 -1.12
N LEU A 36 -23.64 -22.04 -0.56
CA LEU A 36 -23.30 -21.89 0.86
C LEU A 36 -22.98 -20.43 1.22
N ALA A 37 -22.24 -19.72 0.36
CA ALA A 37 -21.95 -18.30 0.57
C ALA A 37 -23.23 -17.43 0.47
N ALA A 38 -24.11 -17.72 -0.50
CA ALA A 38 -25.36 -16.98 -0.69
C ALA A 38 -26.37 -17.17 0.46
N GLN A 39 -26.38 -18.33 1.12
CA GLN A 39 -27.26 -18.62 2.26
C GLN A 39 -26.83 -17.90 3.56
N SER A 40 -25.55 -17.56 3.70
CA SER A 40 -25.04 -16.79 4.85
C SER A 40 -25.37 -15.29 4.81
N SER A 41 -25.82 -14.79 3.65
CA SER A 41 -26.12 -13.37 3.40
C SER A 41 -27.59 -12.97 3.61
N ILE A 42 -28.44 -13.86 4.13
CA ILE A 42 -29.83 -13.53 4.47
C ILE A 42 -29.94 -13.32 5.98
N ASN A 43 -29.58 -12.11 6.43
CA ASN A 43 -30.11 -11.53 7.67
C ASN A 43 -30.34 -10.04 7.42
N PRO A 44 -31.59 -9.65 7.07
CA PRO A 44 -31.92 -8.26 6.76
C PRO A 44 -32.23 -7.51 8.05
N LEU A 45 -31.22 -6.85 8.63
CA LEU A 45 -31.43 -5.70 9.50
C LEU A 45 -30.73 -4.51 8.89
N GLU A 46 -31.54 -3.56 8.43
CA GLU A 46 -31.14 -2.31 7.81
C GLU A 46 -30.11 -1.56 8.67
N ARG A 47 -28.85 -1.54 8.24
CA ARG A 47 -27.89 -0.51 8.66
C ARG A 47 -28.05 0.68 7.74
N LYS A 48 -28.75 1.71 8.21
CA LYS A 48 -28.59 3.08 7.71
C LYS A 48 -27.13 3.49 7.95
N MET A 49 -26.26 3.17 6.99
CA MET A 49 -24.97 3.83 6.83
C MET A 49 -25.22 5.06 5.97
N THR A 50 -25.14 6.25 6.56
CA THR A 50 -24.88 7.48 5.81
C THR A 50 -23.59 7.26 5.03
N LYS A 51 -23.68 7.30 3.70
CA LYS A 51 -22.52 7.12 2.83
C LYS A 51 -21.46 8.19 3.19
N PRO A 52 -20.20 7.81 3.43
CA PRO A 52 -19.13 8.79 3.52
C PRO A 52 -19.09 9.60 2.22
N ARG A 53 -18.79 10.89 2.34
CA ARG A 53 -18.67 11.81 1.21
C ARG A 53 -17.50 11.34 0.35
N SER A 54 -17.78 10.55 -0.69
CA SER A 54 -16.78 10.09 -1.64
C SER A 54 -16.06 11.31 -2.22
N PRO A 55 -14.72 11.30 -2.36
CA PRO A 55 -14.03 12.29 -3.18
C PRO A 55 -14.74 12.37 -4.54
N PRO A 56 -14.88 13.56 -5.14
CA PRO A 56 -15.43 13.64 -6.48
C PRO A 56 -14.67 12.65 -7.37
N ASP A 57 -15.40 11.97 -8.27
CA ASP A 57 -14.86 10.93 -9.16
C ASP A 57 -13.69 11.40 -10.06
N PHE A 58 -13.38 12.69 -9.97
CA PHE A 58 -12.41 13.45 -10.72
C PHE A 58 -11.94 14.66 -9.90
N GLN A 59 -10.64 14.76 -9.66
CA GLN A 59 -9.98 15.99 -9.22
C GLN A 59 -8.57 15.98 -9.80
N CYS A 60 -8.27 16.87 -10.74
CA CYS A 60 -6.93 17.03 -11.33
C CYS A 60 -6.50 18.49 -11.26
N SER A 61 -5.19 18.71 -11.18
CA SER A 61 -4.59 20.03 -11.27
C SER A 61 -4.53 20.53 -12.72
N ASP A 62 -4.41 21.84 -12.92
CA ASP A 62 -4.30 22.45 -14.25
C ASP A 62 -3.18 21.87 -15.13
N PRO A 63 -1.98 21.53 -14.60
CA PRO A 63 -0.95 20.84 -15.37
C PRO A 63 -1.41 19.48 -15.90
N VAL A 64 -2.06 18.66 -15.05
CA VAL A 64 -2.57 17.33 -15.45
C VAL A 64 -3.66 17.47 -16.51
N GLU A 65 -4.60 18.40 -16.34
CA GLU A 65 -5.61 18.67 -17.36
C GLU A 65 -5.00 19.08 -18.70
N THR A 66 -3.95 19.91 -18.67
CA THR A 66 -3.25 20.37 -19.86
C THR A 66 -2.58 19.22 -20.60
N ILE A 67 -1.85 18.34 -19.88
CA ILE A 67 -1.23 17.13 -20.44
C ILE A 67 -2.28 16.23 -21.09
N LEU A 68 -3.40 15.97 -20.40
CA LEU A 68 -4.47 15.13 -20.92
C LEU A 68 -5.10 15.72 -22.18
N ARG A 69 -5.34 17.04 -22.22
CA ARG A 69 -5.85 17.73 -23.42
C ARG A 69 -4.87 17.63 -24.60
N LEU A 70 -3.57 17.80 -24.37
CA LEU A 70 -2.54 17.69 -25.40
C LEU A 70 -2.46 16.27 -25.98
N ARG A 71 -2.43 15.24 -25.11
CA ARG A 71 -2.39 13.83 -25.55
C ARG A 71 -3.66 13.41 -26.29
N CYS A 72 -4.84 13.88 -25.88
CA CYS A 72 -6.09 13.63 -26.61
C CYS A 72 -6.06 14.22 -28.04
N ARG A 73 -5.52 15.44 -28.19
CA ARG A 73 -5.36 16.08 -29.51
C ARG A 73 -4.38 15.32 -30.40
N ALA A 74 -3.25 14.89 -29.85
CA ALA A 74 -2.25 14.09 -30.57
C ALA A 74 -2.85 12.77 -31.10
N ASN A 75 -3.75 12.14 -30.34
CA ASN A 75 -4.46 10.92 -30.73
C ASN A 75 -5.68 11.18 -31.64
N GLY A 76 -5.76 12.35 -32.27
CA GLY A 76 -6.79 12.69 -33.27
C GLY A 76 -8.18 12.96 -32.70
N ARG A 77 -8.32 13.15 -31.38
CA ARG A 77 -9.63 13.38 -30.74
C ARG A 77 -9.86 14.87 -30.47
N ARG A 78 -11.00 15.39 -30.96
CA ARG A 78 -11.33 16.84 -30.96
C ARG A 78 -11.64 17.44 -29.59
N ALA A 79 -11.99 16.63 -28.59
CA ALA A 79 -12.27 17.09 -27.24
C ALA A 79 -12.07 15.96 -26.22
N LEU A 80 -11.81 16.31 -24.96
CA LEU A 80 -11.90 15.42 -23.81
C LEU A 80 -13.40 15.15 -23.51
N ALA A 81 -14.11 14.53 -24.46
CA ALA A 81 -15.57 14.44 -24.41
C ALA A 81 -16.08 13.41 -23.38
N THR A 82 -15.28 12.39 -23.06
CA THR A 82 -15.58 11.35 -22.07
C THR A 82 -14.30 10.78 -21.45
N TRP A 83 -14.34 10.40 -20.18
CA TRP A 83 -13.15 10.00 -19.40
C TRP A 83 -12.47 8.71 -19.88
N THR A 84 -13.20 7.83 -20.55
CA THR A 84 -12.66 6.71 -21.33
C THR A 84 -11.64 7.19 -22.37
N THR A 85 -11.75 8.43 -22.83
CA THR A 85 -10.82 9.10 -23.76
C THR A 85 -9.53 9.56 -23.09
N ALA A 86 -9.58 9.98 -21.81
CA ALA A 86 -8.40 10.40 -21.07
C ALA A 86 -7.48 9.20 -20.77
N THR A 87 -8.06 8.06 -20.38
CA THR A 87 -7.27 6.83 -20.14
C THR A 87 -6.76 6.18 -21.42
N THR A 88 -7.48 6.28 -22.55
CA THR A 88 -6.94 5.83 -23.85
C THR A 88 -5.91 6.80 -24.45
N ALA A 89 -5.84 8.05 -23.99
CA ALA A 89 -4.81 9.01 -24.41
C ALA A 89 -3.47 8.79 -23.70
N LEU A 90 -3.49 8.13 -22.54
CA LEU A 90 -2.29 7.60 -21.91
C LEU A 90 -1.97 6.27 -22.62
N GLU A 91 -1.01 6.28 -23.53
CA GLU A 91 -0.53 5.07 -24.20
C GLU A 91 0.12 4.14 -23.17
N PHE A 92 -0.69 3.27 -22.55
CA PHE A 92 -0.19 2.27 -21.61
C PHE A 92 0.50 1.13 -22.39
N PRO A 93 1.72 0.72 -22.00
CA PRO A 93 2.37 -0.43 -22.62
C PRO A 93 1.47 -1.68 -22.55
N LYS A 94 1.29 -2.38 -23.69
CA LYS A 94 0.48 -3.62 -23.80
C LYS A 94 0.97 -4.79 -22.93
N ALA A 95 2.18 -4.70 -22.38
CA ALA A 95 2.74 -5.70 -21.49
C ALA A 95 2.45 -5.31 -20.02
N MET A 96 1.31 -5.76 -19.49
CA MET A 96 1.03 -5.68 -18.06
C MET A 96 1.95 -6.65 -17.31
N GLY A 97 3.11 -6.12 -16.90
CA GLY A 97 4.08 -6.78 -16.04
C GLY A 97 3.54 -6.99 -14.64
N LYS A 98 4.04 -8.04 -14.01
CA LYS A 98 3.59 -8.66 -12.77
C LYS A 98 4.05 -7.87 -11.52
N SER A 99 3.75 -6.57 -11.44
CA SER A 99 3.92 -5.82 -10.18
C SER A 99 2.63 -5.92 -9.36
N CYS A 100 2.77 -6.10 -8.05
CA CYS A 100 1.68 -6.37 -7.13
C CYS A 100 0.73 -5.18 -6.90
N SER A 101 1.02 -3.98 -7.44
CA SER A 101 0.23 -2.79 -7.14
C SER A 101 -0.04 -1.77 -8.25
N GLY A 102 0.56 -1.88 -9.44
CA GLY A 102 0.20 -0.99 -10.56
C GLY A 102 1.31 -0.76 -11.58
N VAL A 103 0.99 0.02 -12.62
CA VAL A 103 1.94 0.46 -13.66
C VAL A 103 2.19 1.95 -13.51
N VAL A 104 3.46 2.36 -13.39
CA VAL A 104 3.85 3.77 -13.37
C VAL A 104 4.26 4.21 -14.76
N VAL A 105 3.69 5.32 -15.23
CA VAL A 105 3.97 5.90 -16.54
C VAL A 105 4.43 7.34 -16.36
N ASN A 106 5.53 7.69 -17.02
CA ASN A 106 5.96 9.07 -17.08
C ASN A 106 5.02 9.89 -17.99
N CYS A 107 4.45 10.96 -17.45
CA CYS A 107 3.59 11.87 -18.20
C CYS A 107 4.38 13.03 -18.83
N ASP A 108 5.32 13.60 -18.07
CA ASP A 108 6.17 14.75 -18.38
C ASP A 108 7.32 14.84 -17.34
N ASP A 109 8.28 15.76 -17.51
CA ASP A 109 9.44 15.98 -16.66
C ASP A 109 9.11 16.11 -15.16
N ASP A 110 7.90 16.61 -14.83
CA ASP A 110 7.46 16.85 -13.46
C ASP A 110 6.31 15.95 -12.98
N ILE A 111 5.71 15.12 -13.84
CA ILE A 111 4.46 14.40 -13.52
C ILE A 111 4.54 12.93 -13.92
N VAL A 112 4.19 12.06 -12.98
CA VAL A 112 3.97 10.62 -13.20
C VAL A 112 2.52 10.23 -12.95
N ALA A 113 2.06 9.21 -13.67
CA ALA A 113 0.78 8.56 -13.48
C ALA A 113 0.97 7.11 -13.02
N LYS A 114 0.48 6.75 -11.83
CA LYS A 114 0.39 5.37 -11.36
C LYS A 114 -1.01 4.84 -11.65
N VAL A 115 -1.09 3.76 -12.41
CA VAL A 115 -2.32 3.06 -12.76
C VAL A 115 -2.46 1.84 -11.88
N VAL A 116 -3.53 1.83 -11.08
CA VAL A 116 -3.86 0.75 -10.16
C VAL A 116 -5.16 0.12 -10.58
N VAL A 117 -5.19 -1.22 -10.63
CA VAL A 117 -6.46 -1.96 -10.75
C VAL A 117 -7.05 -2.04 -9.35
N THR A 118 -8.15 -1.34 -9.12
CA THR A 118 -8.72 -1.15 -7.79
C THR A 118 -10.21 -1.46 -7.75
N SER A 119 -10.66 -1.99 -6.61
CA SER A 119 -12.07 -2.07 -6.24
C SER A 119 -12.52 -0.89 -5.35
N GLY A 120 -11.84 0.25 -5.46
CA GLY A 120 -12.15 1.47 -4.69
C GLY A 120 -11.10 1.87 -3.64
N ASP A 121 -9.94 1.22 -3.63
CA ASP A 121 -8.74 1.66 -2.90
C ASP A 121 -8.04 2.81 -3.64
N TYR A 122 -7.95 3.96 -2.97
CA TYR A 122 -7.21 5.17 -3.36
C TYR A 122 -6.44 5.72 -2.14
N THR A 123 -6.02 4.82 -1.26
CA THR A 123 -5.30 5.12 -0.02
C THR A 123 -4.03 5.92 -0.28
N GLU A 124 -3.30 5.59 -1.36
CA GLU A 124 -2.10 6.33 -1.75
C GLU A 124 -2.42 7.80 -2.07
N TYR A 125 -3.41 8.08 -2.93
CA TYR A 125 -3.75 9.46 -3.31
C TYR A 125 -4.18 10.30 -2.10
N THR A 126 -5.05 9.74 -1.25
CA THR A 126 -5.55 10.44 -0.06
C THR A 126 -4.48 10.63 1.00
N THR A 127 -3.59 9.65 1.18
CA THR A 127 -2.42 9.80 2.05
C THR A 127 -1.52 10.94 1.57
N LEU A 128 -1.23 10.99 0.27
CA LEU A 128 -0.38 12.06 -0.28
C LEU A 128 -1.03 13.43 -0.09
N GLN A 129 -2.38 13.54 -0.17
CA GLN A 129 -3.11 14.78 0.14
C GLN A 129 -2.95 15.16 1.62
N ASP A 130 -3.19 14.22 2.53
CA ASP A 130 -3.10 14.47 3.97
C ASP A 130 -1.68 14.85 4.41
N LEU A 131 -0.66 14.18 3.85
CA LEU A 131 0.74 14.48 4.13
C LEU A 131 1.14 15.85 3.60
N ALA A 132 0.68 16.22 2.40
CA ALA A 132 0.94 17.54 1.84
C ALA A 132 0.35 18.68 2.72
N GLU A 133 -0.76 18.43 3.43
CA GLU A 133 -1.37 19.38 4.35
C GLU A 133 -0.72 19.38 5.73
N ARG A 134 -0.54 18.20 6.33
CA ARG A 134 -0.17 18.05 7.75
C ARG A 134 1.33 17.94 8.01
N ALA A 135 2.08 17.50 7.01
CA ALA A 135 3.52 17.25 7.12
C ALA A 135 4.25 17.59 5.80
N PRO A 136 4.18 18.86 5.34
CA PRO A 136 4.74 19.27 4.03
C PRO A 136 6.27 19.15 3.94
N GLU A 137 6.95 19.03 5.08
CA GLU A 137 8.41 18.83 5.17
C GLU A 137 8.84 17.40 4.81
N ILE A 138 7.91 16.45 4.86
CA ILE A 138 8.22 15.05 4.51
C ILE A 138 8.35 14.95 2.98
N PRO A 139 9.48 14.43 2.46
CA PRO A 139 9.73 14.39 1.03
C PRO A 139 8.87 13.29 0.37
N VAL A 140 7.64 13.63 -0.01
CA VAL A 140 6.70 12.72 -0.69
C VAL A 140 6.26 13.27 -2.05
N PRO A 141 5.84 12.42 -3.00
CA PRO A 141 5.19 12.89 -4.22
C PRO A 141 3.98 13.75 -3.90
N LYS A 142 3.88 14.95 -4.50
CA LYS A 142 2.73 15.81 -4.30
C LYS A 142 1.57 15.30 -5.17
N PRO A 143 0.37 15.13 -4.61
CA PRO A 143 -0.79 14.67 -5.37
C PRO A 143 -1.18 15.75 -6.39
N GLN A 144 -1.30 15.35 -7.66
CA GLN A 144 -1.68 16.21 -8.78
C GLN A 144 -3.05 15.85 -9.34
N GLY A 145 -3.57 14.66 -9.03
CA GLY A 145 -4.96 14.34 -9.30
C GLY A 145 -5.30 12.87 -9.28
N LEU A 146 -6.58 12.60 -9.42
CA LEU A 146 -7.17 11.27 -9.41
C LEU A 146 -8.21 11.14 -10.54
N ILE A 147 -8.10 10.07 -11.32
CA ILE A 147 -9.12 9.68 -12.30
C ILE A 147 -9.58 8.26 -11.99
N ARG A 148 -10.90 8.07 -11.87
CA ARG A 148 -11.52 6.75 -11.73
C ARG A 148 -12.27 6.36 -12.99
N THR A 149 -11.95 5.19 -13.54
CA THR A 149 -12.63 4.60 -14.69
C THR A 149 -12.89 3.12 -14.47
N GLY A 150 -14.11 2.77 -14.05
CA GLY A 150 -14.49 1.38 -13.76
C GLY A 150 -13.64 0.78 -12.64
N LEU A 151 -12.85 -0.25 -12.98
CA LEU A 151 -11.91 -0.93 -12.07
C LEU A 151 -10.50 -0.33 -12.10
N LEU A 152 -10.28 0.74 -12.85
CA LEU A 152 -8.98 1.41 -12.95
C LEU A 152 -9.03 2.74 -12.20
N CYS A 153 -7.95 2.99 -11.47
CA CYS A 153 -7.66 4.27 -10.86
C CYS A 153 -6.31 4.75 -11.36
N VAL A 154 -6.26 6.01 -11.79
CA VAL A 154 -5.04 6.68 -12.22
C VAL A 154 -4.75 7.78 -11.22
N ILE A 155 -3.61 7.66 -10.55
CA ILE A 155 -3.11 8.61 -9.57
C ILE A 155 -2.01 9.43 -10.23
N PHE A 156 -2.22 10.74 -10.35
CA PHE A 156 -1.21 11.68 -10.83
C PHE A 156 -0.51 12.30 -9.63
N MET A 157 0.81 12.35 -9.69
CA MET A 157 1.65 12.94 -8.66
C MET A 157 2.94 13.50 -9.26
N THR A 158 3.65 14.32 -8.49
CA THR A 158 4.92 14.88 -8.95
C THR A 158 5.97 13.79 -9.12
N TYR A 159 6.71 13.84 -10.22
CA TYR A 159 7.90 13.03 -10.39
C TYR A 159 9.02 13.54 -9.47
N ILE A 160 9.76 12.61 -8.85
CA ILE A 160 10.97 12.95 -8.08
C ILE A 160 12.17 12.47 -8.91
N PRO A 161 12.80 13.35 -9.71
CA PRO A 161 13.84 12.97 -10.65
C PRO A 161 15.12 12.62 -9.90
N SER A 162 15.44 11.33 -9.78
CA SER A 162 16.63 10.82 -9.08
C SER A 162 16.71 9.29 -9.16
N MET A 163 17.76 8.71 -8.57
CA MET A 163 17.94 7.26 -8.46
C MET A 163 17.34 6.72 -7.16
N THR A 164 17.05 5.43 -7.13
CA THR A 164 16.62 4.75 -5.90
C THR A 164 17.81 4.55 -4.97
N LEU A 165 17.54 4.38 -3.68
CA LEU A 165 18.57 4.02 -2.71
C LEU A 165 19.15 2.64 -3.04
N THR A 166 18.36 1.70 -3.57
CA THR A 166 18.86 0.39 -4.05
C THR A 166 20.00 0.54 -5.05
N GLU A 167 19.88 1.46 -6.01
CA GLU A 167 20.91 1.72 -7.02
C GLU A 167 22.14 2.38 -6.41
N ALA A 168 21.95 3.33 -5.48
CA ALA A 168 23.05 4.04 -4.84
C ALA A 168 23.77 3.21 -3.76
N TRP A 169 23.07 2.30 -3.07
CA TRP A 169 23.52 1.63 -1.84
C TRP A 169 24.87 0.92 -1.96
N PRO A 170 25.16 0.16 -3.04
CA PRO A 170 26.44 -0.53 -3.21
C PRO A 170 27.64 0.41 -3.31
N THR A 171 27.41 1.67 -3.72
CA THR A 171 28.47 2.66 -3.91
C THR A 171 28.73 3.51 -2.65
N LEU A 172 27.85 3.43 -1.64
CA LEU A 172 27.98 4.24 -0.43
C LEU A 172 29.08 3.70 0.49
N THR A 173 29.93 4.61 0.96
CA THR A 173 30.84 4.33 2.08
C THR A 173 30.06 4.15 3.37
N HIS A 174 30.68 3.57 4.40
CA HIS A 174 30.08 3.48 5.74
C HIS A 174 29.56 4.83 6.24
N GLN A 175 30.34 5.91 6.07
CA GLN A 175 29.91 7.26 6.47
C GLN A 175 28.71 7.75 5.64
N GLY A 176 28.66 7.43 4.35
CA GLY A 176 27.50 7.70 3.49
C GLY A 176 26.24 6.97 3.98
N LYS A 177 26.34 5.68 4.31
CA LYS A 177 25.24 4.88 4.85
C LYS A 177 24.75 5.41 6.20
N VAL A 178 25.65 5.79 7.10
CA VAL A 178 25.31 6.44 8.38
C VAL A 178 24.63 7.80 8.15
N SER A 179 25.06 8.57 7.16
CA SER A 179 24.41 9.83 6.80
C SER A 179 22.97 9.61 6.32
N VAL A 180 22.75 8.65 5.42
CA VAL A 180 21.41 8.28 4.94
C VAL A 180 20.54 7.78 6.09
N GLN A 181 21.08 6.93 6.96
CA GLN A 181 20.39 6.45 8.16
C GLN A 181 19.88 7.60 9.02
N ARG A 182 20.70 8.65 9.25
CA ARG A 182 20.28 9.83 10.04
C ARG A 182 19.18 10.61 9.36
N GLN A 183 19.31 10.88 8.05
CA GLN A 183 18.28 11.60 7.29
C GLN A 183 16.94 10.86 7.34
N LEU A 184 16.95 9.55 7.14
CA LEU A 184 15.76 8.73 7.27
C LEU A 184 15.21 8.75 8.70
N ASP A 185 16.07 8.70 9.71
CA ASP A 185 15.64 8.76 11.11
C ASP A 185 14.91 10.06 11.43
N ASP A 186 15.41 11.18 10.93
CA ASP A 186 14.77 12.48 11.07
C ASP A 186 13.39 12.50 10.37
N ILE A 187 13.31 11.98 9.14
CA ILE A 187 12.05 11.89 8.38
C ILE A 187 11.02 11.02 9.12
N PHE A 188 11.42 9.82 9.58
CA PHE A 188 10.51 8.92 10.28
C PHE A 188 10.15 9.42 11.69
N CYS A 189 11.04 10.15 12.37
CA CYS A 189 10.67 10.85 13.60
C CYS A 189 9.55 11.87 13.35
N GLN A 190 9.66 12.67 12.28
CA GLN A 190 8.63 13.63 11.89
C GLN A 190 7.32 12.93 11.50
N LEU A 191 7.38 11.88 10.67
CA LEU A 191 6.20 11.11 10.27
C LEU A 191 5.43 10.58 11.49
N ARG A 192 6.16 10.12 12.52
CA ARG A 192 5.60 9.53 13.74
C ARG A 192 5.08 10.55 14.75
N THR A 193 5.22 11.85 14.51
CA THR A 193 4.51 12.88 15.29
C THR A 193 3.02 12.93 14.93
N LEU A 194 2.66 12.43 13.74
CA LEU A 194 1.28 12.20 13.35
C LEU A 194 0.75 11.00 14.15
N GLN A 195 0.03 11.28 15.24
CA GLN A 195 -0.52 10.28 16.14
C GLN A 195 -2.04 10.39 16.22
N LYS A 196 -2.69 9.28 16.60
CA LYS A 196 -4.08 9.26 17.05
C LYS A 196 -4.17 8.57 18.39
N ASP A 197 -4.98 9.13 19.28
CA ASP A 197 -5.32 8.53 20.57
C ASP A 197 -6.37 7.43 20.37
N ASP A 198 -5.96 6.37 19.67
CA ASP A 198 -6.77 5.18 19.44
C ASP A 198 -6.32 4.05 20.39
N TYR A 199 -7.28 3.36 20.99
CA TYR A 199 -7.02 2.13 21.75
C TYR A 199 -6.97 0.95 20.79
N TYR A 200 -5.77 0.45 20.50
CA TYR A 200 -5.62 -0.88 19.89
C TYR A 200 -5.64 -1.91 21.01
N LEU A 201 -6.83 -2.45 21.30
CA LEU A 201 -6.94 -3.63 22.16
C LEU A 201 -6.41 -4.83 21.39
N GLU A 202 -5.27 -5.36 21.84
CA GLU A 202 -4.78 -6.65 21.39
C GLU A 202 -5.79 -7.73 21.78
N CYS A 203 -6.14 -8.57 20.82
CA CYS A 203 -7.31 -9.45 20.90
C CYS A 203 -7.09 -10.60 21.89
N VAL A 204 -7.33 -10.36 23.18
CA VAL A 204 -7.51 -11.39 24.20
C VAL A 204 -9.01 -11.49 24.45
N GLU A 205 -9.57 -12.62 24.04
CA GLU A 205 -11.00 -12.97 24.10
C GLU A 205 -11.89 -12.22 23.11
N GLY A 206 -12.36 -12.95 22.09
CA GLY A 206 -13.15 -12.41 21.00
C GLY A 206 -14.38 -11.65 21.46
N SER A 207 -14.28 -10.32 21.53
CA SER A 207 -15.31 -9.33 21.23
C SER A 207 -14.86 -7.93 21.67
N ARG A 208 -14.53 -7.07 20.70
CA ARG A 208 -15.18 -5.76 20.47
C ARG A 208 -14.40 -4.95 19.45
N VAL A 209 -14.94 -4.89 18.23
CA VAL A 209 -14.67 -3.85 17.25
C VAL A 209 -15.58 -2.66 17.59
N LYS A 210 -15.00 -1.49 17.81
CA LYS A 210 -15.66 -0.19 17.90
C LYS A 210 -14.63 0.87 17.50
N GLU A 211 -14.93 1.99 16.89
CA GLU A 211 -16.09 2.54 16.17
C GLU A 211 -15.44 3.72 15.43
N TYR A 212 -15.47 3.74 14.09
CA TYR A 212 -14.74 4.72 13.30
C TYR A 212 -15.27 6.12 13.61
N THR A 213 -14.42 6.99 14.17
CA THR A 213 -14.77 8.40 14.34
C THR A 213 -14.30 9.15 13.10
N GLU A 214 -15.26 9.77 12.41
CA GLU A 214 -15.09 10.63 11.25
C GLU A 214 -14.05 11.74 11.53
N SER A 215 -12.86 11.59 10.98
CA SER A 215 -11.97 12.72 10.69
C SER A 215 -11.11 12.34 9.49
N SER A 216 -10.91 13.32 8.62
CA SER A 216 -10.53 13.27 7.20
C SER A 216 -9.25 12.54 6.80
N ILE A 217 -8.62 11.80 7.70
CA ILE A 217 -7.64 10.80 7.31
C ILE A 217 -8.45 9.62 6.84
N VAL A 218 -8.26 9.19 5.60
CA VAL A 218 -8.76 7.90 5.13
C VAL A 218 -8.46 6.91 6.23
N SER A 219 -9.52 6.54 6.93
CA SER A 219 -9.56 5.32 7.68
C SER A 219 -9.54 4.30 6.56
N ALA A 220 -8.35 4.09 5.96
CA ALA A 220 -7.97 2.82 5.41
C ALA A 220 -8.49 1.91 6.51
N PRO A 221 -9.51 1.07 6.22
CA PRO A 221 -10.02 0.18 7.24
C PRO A 221 -8.75 -0.37 7.84
N PRO A 222 -8.50 -0.24 9.17
CA PRO A 222 -7.27 -0.79 9.68
C PRO A 222 -7.28 -2.16 9.03
N ARG A 223 -6.17 -2.52 8.40
CA ARG A 223 -5.84 -3.91 8.41
C ARG A 223 -5.68 -4.30 9.91
N SER A 224 -6.74 -4.15 10.72
CA SER A 224 -7.41 -5.14 11.56
C SER A 224 -7.40 -6.52 10.94
N GLU A 225 -7.04 -6.64 9.65
CA GLU A 225 -6.56 -7.85 9.03
C GLU A 225 -5.18 -8.34 9.52
N ASP A 226 -4.32 -7.54 10.15
CA ASP A 226 -3.00 -8.05 10.58
C ASP A 226 -3.06 -8.87 11.89
N LEU A 227 -4.13 -8.71 12.69
CA LEU A 227 -4.53 -9.72 13.68
C LEU A 227 -5.52 -10.76 13.11
N LYS A 228 -6.14 -10.55 11.94
CA LYS A 228 -6.97 -11.58 11.25
C LYS A 228 -6.15 -12.48 10.30
N HIS A 229 -4.89 -12.16 10.04
CA HIS A 229 -3.89 -13.08 9.50
C HIS A 229 -3.43 -14.09 10.56
N ILE A 230 -3.89 -13.95 11.80
CA ILE A 230 -4.21 -15.11 12.63
C ILE A 230 -5.49 -15.72 12.06
N THR A 231 -5.44 -16.31 10.87
CA THR A 231 -6.46 -17.27 10.47
C THR A 231 -6.31 -18.44 11.45
N PRO A 232 -7.30 -18.70 12.33
CA PRO A 232 -7.24 -19.86 13.23
C PRO A 232 -7.34 -21.19 12.47
N HIS A 233 -7.46 -21.12 11.14
CA HIS A 233 -7.72 -22.26 10.27
C HIS A 233 -6.47 -23.10 9.99
N HIS A 234 -5.26 -22.55 10.18
CA HIS A 234 -4.00 -23.28 9.94
C HIS A 234 -3.14 -23.49 11.20
N SER A 235 -3.46 -22.82 12.32
CA SER A 235 -2.63 -22.85 13.52
C SER A 235 -3.43 -23.26 14.76
N SER A 236 -2.81 -24.07 15.63
CA SER A 236 -3.40 -24.46 16.91
C SER A 236 -3.72 -23.24 17.77
N LYS A 237 -4.94 -23.19 18.34
CA LYS A 237 -5.33 -22.14 19.30
C LYS A 237 -4.38 -22.04 20.49
N THR A 238 -3.75 -23.16 20.89
CA THR A 238 -2.73 -23.18 21.96
C THR A 238 -1.46 -22.48 21.52
N TYR A 239 -1.01 -22.68 20.28
CA TYR A 239 0.16 -22.01 19.73
C TYR A 239 -0.04 -20.50 19.62
N VAL A 240 -1.21 -20.06 19.13
CA VAL A 240 -1.59 -18.64 19.08
C VAL A 240 -1.60 -18.04 20.49
N LYS A 241 -2.26 -18.69 21.46
CA LYS A 241 -2.28 -18.23 22.86
C LYS A 241 -0.88 -18.15 23.48
N PHE A 242 -0.03 -19.12 23.17
CA PHE A 242 1.36 -19.12 23.63
C PHE A 242 2.14 -17.93 23.07
N LEU A 243 2.06 -17.67 21.76
CA LEU A 243 2.71 -16.51 21.16
C LEU A 243 2.18 -15.17 21.71
N LEU A 244 0.86 -15.04 21.85
CA LEU A 244 0.24 -13.83 22.42
C LEU A 244 0.63 -13.62 23.89
N SER A 245 0.99 -14.67 24.64
CA SER A 245 1.44 -14.54 26.02
C SER A 245 2.78 -13.80 26.17
N PHE A 246 3.52 -13.57 25.07
CA PHE A 246 4.71 -12.71 25.08
C PHE A 246 4.38 -11.22 24.87
N LEU A 247 3.15 -10.86 24.50
CA LEU A 247 2.72 -9.51 24.12
C LEU A 247 1.88 -8.83 25.22
N THR A 248 2.14 -9.11 26.50
CA THR A 248 1.25 -8.80 27.64
C THR A 248 0.90 -7.32 27.88
N ASP A 249 1.56 -6.38 27.20
CA ASP A 249 1.39 -4.95 27.43
C ASP A 249 0.53 -4.32 26.32
N PRO A 250 -0.67 -3.80 26.65
CA PRO A 250 -1.51 -3.13 25.67
C PRO A 250 -0.80 -1.87 25.16
N ILE A 251 -0.56 -1.80 23.85
CA ILE A 251 0.05 -0.64 23.22
C ILE A 251 -1.02 0.41 22.93
N GLN A 252 -0.91 1.54 23.64
CA GLN A 252 -1.80 2.68 23.44
C GLN A 252 -1.31 3.61 22.34
N GLY A 253 -2.27 4.09 21.56
CA GLY A 253 -2.10 5.05 20.49
C GLY A 253 -1.57 4.42 19.21
N SER A 254 -1.89 5.08 18.09
CA SER A 254 -1.34 4.78 16.79
C SER A 254 -0.43 5.90 16.31
N VAL A 255 0.52 5.52 15.47
CA VAL A 255 1.45 6.42 14.78
C VAL A 255 1.24 6.23 13.29
N PHE A 256 1.42 7.30 12.52
CA PHE A 256 1.44 7.18 11.09
C PHE A 256 2.69 6.41 10.64
N ALA A 257 2.48 5.45 9.74
CA ALA A 257 3.48 4.55 9.23
C ALA A 257 3.39 4.52 7.69
N HIS A 258 4.52 4.34 7.04
CA HIS A 258 4.62 4.12 5.61
C HIS A 258 4.17 2.71 5.22
N GLY A 259 4.47 1.71 6.05
CA GLY A 259 4.02 0.32 5.89
C GLY A 259 4.84 -0.52 4.92
N ASN A 260 5.54 0.10 3.96
CA ASN A 260 6.38 -0.58 2.97
C ASN A 260 7.77 0.06 2.77
N VAL A 261 8.53 0.27 3.86
CA VAL A 261 9.86 0.90 3.79
C VAL A 261 10.92 -0.07 3.29
N ARG A 262 11.47 0.22 2.11
CA ARG A 262 12.53 -0.54 1.43
C ARG A 262 13.35 0.40 0.53
N THR A 263 14.54 -0.03 0.13
CA THR A 263 15.54 0.82 -0.55
C THR A 263 15.13 1.26 -1.97
N ASP A 264 14.25 0.50 -2.63
CA ASP A 264 13.60 0.83 -3.90
C ASP A 264 12.53 1.93 -3.75
N ASN A 265 11.93 2.04 -2.57
CA ASN A 265 10.93 3.06 -2.24
C ASN A 265 11.55 4.36 -1.69
N ILE A 266 12.87 4.46 -1.63
CA ILE A 266 13.61 5.64 -1.17
C ILE A 266 14.35 6.24 -2.37
N ILE A 267 14.14 7.52 -2.62
CA ILE A 267 14.77 8.26 -3.72
C ILE A 267 15.89 9.14 -3.16
N VAL A 268 17.06 9.08 -3.80
CA VAL A 268 18.26 9.81 -3.38
C VAL A 268 18.96 10.51 -4.54
N LYS A 269 19.67 11.59 -4.20
CA LYS A 269 20.57 12.28 -5.13
C LYS A 269 21.93 12.54 -4.50
N TRP A 270 22.93 12.69 -5.36
CA TRP A 270 24.23 13.22 -4.96
C TRP A 270 24.17 14.74 -4.96
N ASP A 271 24.56 15.35 -3.84
CA ASP A 271 24.73 16.80 -3.77
C ASP A 271 26.07 17.25 -4.39
N ARG A 272 26.34 18.56 -4.36
CA ARG A 272 27.58 19.14 -4.91
C ARG A 272 28.85 18.69 -4.18
N ASN A 273 28.71 18.14 -2.97
CA ASN A 273 29.80 17.67 -2.12
C ASN A 273 29.94 16.14 -2.19
N ASN A 274 29.29 15.47 -3.15
CA ASN A 274 29.19 14.02 -3.24
C ASN A 274 28.59 13.36 -1.99
N ALA A 275 27.73 14.07 -1.25
CA ALA A 275 26.92 13.48 -0.20
C ALA A 275 25.62 12.93 -0.79
N CYS A 276 25.25 11.73 -0.36
CA CYS A 276 23.98 11.12 -0.72
C CYS A 276 22.87 11.72 0.16
N VAL A 277 21.89 12.36 -0.49
CA VAL A 277 20.78 13.07 0.15
C VAL A 277 19.47 12.41 -0.22
N VAL A 278 18.65 12.12 0.79
CA VAL A 278 17.28 11.61 0.61
C VAL A 278 16.38 12.72 0.10
N THR A 279 15.73 12.49 -1.03
CA THR A 279 14.87 13.48 -1.71
C THR A 279 13.44 13.04 -1.89
N GLY A 280 13.14 11.77 -1.62
CA GLY A 280 11.79 11.24 -1.78
C GLY A 280 11.58 9.92 -1.06
N ILE A 281 10.38 9.70 -0.57
CA ILE A 281 9.83 8.41 -0.18
C ILE A 281 8.58 8.21 -1.04
N ILE A 282 8.49 7.07 -1.73
CA ILE A 282 7.42 6.74 -2.67
C ILE A 282 6.69 5.47 -2.24
N ASP A 283 5.58 5.15 -2.92
CA ASP A 283 4.80 3.91 -2.72
C ASP A 283 4.06 3.86 -1.36
N TRP A 284 3.21 4.88 -1.14
CA TRP A 284 2.45 5.09 0.10
C TRP A 284 1.13 4.30 0.17
N GLU A 285 1.00 3.22 -0.61
CA GLU A 285 -0.25 2.45 -0.70
C GLU A 285 -0.57 1.64 0.56
N ASP A 286 0.45 1.20 1.30
CA ASP A 286 0.33 0.45 2.56
C ASP A 286 0.43 1.37 3.79
N SER A 287 0.30 2.68 3.59
CA SER A 287 0.44 3.66 4.67
C SER A 287 -0.84 3.84 5.47
N GLY A 288 -0.69 4.35 6.69
CA GLY A 288 -1.83 4.54 7.58
C GLY A 288 -1.44 4.70 9.05
N PHE A 289 -2.46 4.75 9.90
CA PHE A 289 -2.28 4.75 11.35
C PHE A 289 -2.21 3.31 11.86
N TYR A 290 -1.06 2.96 12.43
CA TYR A 290 -0.80 1.62 12.96
C TYR A 290 -0.32 1.68 14.41
N ALA A 291 -0.39 0.54 15.09
CA ALA A 291 0.22 0.38 16.39
C ALA A 291 1.71 0.75 16.34
N LYS A 292 2.23 1.30 17.44
CA LYS A 292 3.59 1.88 17.48
C LYS A 292 4.66 0.96 16.94
N TYR A 293 4.55 -0.36 17.12
CA TYR A 293 5.54 -1.36 16.69
C TYR A 293 5.48 -1.71 15.20
N TYR A 294 4.38 -1.43 14.49
CA TYR A 294 4.08 -2.00 13.17
C TYR A 294 5.18 -1.81 12.12
N GLU A 295 5.60 -0.57 11.86
CA GLU A 295 6.66 -0.29 10.87
C GLU A 295 7.94 -1.09 11.15
N ARG A 296 8.23 -1.32 12.44
CA ARG A 296 9.43 -2.04 12.89
C ARG A 296 9.38 -3.51 12.55
N THR A 297 8.20 -4.12 12.50
CA THR A 297 8.03 -5.52 12.14
C THR A 297 8.03 -5.68 10.61
N GLN A 298 7.37 -4.76 9.91
CA GLN A 298 7.27 -4.78 8.45
C GLN A 298 8.62 -4.57 7.73
N LEU A 299 9.50 -3.69 8.23
CA LEU A 299 10.80 -3.37 7.62
C LEU A 299 11.65 -4.60 7.26
N THR A 300 11.61 -5.62 8.11
CA THR A 300 12.44 -6.83 7.95
C THR A 300 11.70 -7.96 7.24
N ARG A 301 10.46 -7.73 6.77
CA ARG A 301 9.64 -8.76 6.16
C ARG A 301 10.29 -9.36 4.91
N THR A 302 10.98 -8.53 4.13
CA THR A 302 11.74 -8.93 2.93
C THR A 302 13.19 -9.31 3.22
N MET A 303 13.61 -9.34 4.48
CA MET A 303 14.99 -9.70 4.84
C MET A 303 15.23 -11.16 4.52
N SER A 304 16.18 -11.41 3.62
CA SER A 304 16.64 -12.75 3.25
C SER A 304 17.37 -13.42 4.41
N LEU A 305 17.19 -14.73 4.56
CA LEU A 305 17.97 -15.53 5.53
C LEU A 305 19.30 -16.02 4.94
N THR A 306 19.45 -15.94 3.63
CA THR A 306 20.57 -16.56 2.89
C THR A 306 21.40 -15.56 2.11
N GLU A 307 20.80 -14.44 1.70
CA GLU A 307 21.49 -13.39 0.97
C GLU A 307 21.97 -12.32 1.95
N GLU A 308 23.22 -11.91 1.81
CA GLU A 308 23.76 -10.81 2.60
C GLU A 308 23.20 -9.49 2.11
N ASP A 309 22.57 -8.74 3.03
CA ASP A 309 22.09 -7.40 2.78
C ASP A 309 22.41 -6.52 3.99
N ASP A 310 23.42 -5.66 3.82
CA ASP A 310 23.89 -4.80 4.91
C ASP A 310 22.96 -3.62 5.18
N TRP A 311 21.93 -3.36 4.35
CA TRP A 311 20.86 -2.39 4.61
C TRP A 311 20.28 -2.52 6.03
N TYR A 312 20.04 -3.76 6.46
CA TYR A 312 19.47 -4.07 7.77
C TYR A 312 20.36 -3.67 8.96
N SER A 313 21.65 -3.39 8.71
CA SER A 313 22.58 -2.86 9.72
C SER A 313 22.47 -1.34 9.89
N TYR A 314 21.82 -0.64 8.94
CA TYR A 314 21.69 0.82 8.92
C TYR A 314 20.24 1.30 9.00
N LEU A 315 19.34 0.48 9.54
CA LEU A 315 17.94 0.88 9.72
C LEU A 315 17.82 2.13 10.60
N PRO A 316 16.88 3.06 10.32
CA PRO A 316 16.67 4.24 11.14
C PRO A 316 16.25 3.85 12.56
N ARG A 317 16.73 4.57 13.58
CA ARG A 317 16.55 4.20 14.99
C ARG A 317 15.09 4.25 15.41
N SER A 318 14.36 5.27 14.96
CA SER A 318 12.94 5.53 15.19
C SER A 318 12.00 4.43 14.71
N ILE A 319 12.44 3.60 13.77
CA ILE A 319 11.70 2.45 13.23
C ILE A 319 12.50 1.14 13.37
N SER A 320 13.55 1.13 14.21
CA SER A 320 14.35 -0.07 14.41
C SER A 320 13.58 -1.15 15.20
N PRO A 321 13.66 -2.43 14.78
CA PRO A 321 13.18 -3.58 15.55
C PRO A 321 13.68 -3.63 17.00
N LEU A 322 14.85 -3.05 17.27
CA LEU A 322 15.49 -3.07 18.59
C LEU A 322 14.67 -2.38 19.68
N GLN A 323 13.74 -1.50 19.32
CA GLN A 323 12.84 -0.82 20.26
C GLN A 323 11.64 -1.70 20.68
N PHE A 324 11.26 -2.69 19.88
CA PHE A 324 10.10 -3.57 20.11
C PHE A 324 10.46 -5.04 19.83
N ARG A 325 11.52 -5.53 20.49
CA ARG A 325 12.14 -6.83 20.18
C ARG A 325 11.17 -8.01 20.31
N ILE A 326 10.34 -8.02 21.35
CA ILE A 326 9.41 -9.12 21.59
C ILE A 326 8.32 -9.15 20.51
N HIS A 327 7.74 -7.98 20.20
CA HIS A 327 6.74 -7.86 19.13
C HIS A 327 7.32 -8.28 17.78
N TRP A 328 8.55 -7.85 17.49
CA TRP A 328 9.26 -8.24 16.27
C TRP A 328 9.53 -9.75 16.19
N LEU A 329 10.00 -10.37 17.27
CA LEU A 329 10.25 -11.82 17.30
C LEU A 329 8.96 -12.62 17.11
N VAL A 330 7.88 -12.23 17.80
CA VAL A 330 6.58 -12.90 17.68
C VAL A 330 6.03 -12.76 16.27
N ASP A 331 6.09 -11.56 15.69
CA ASP A 331 5.65 -11.30 14.32
C ASP A 331 6.46 -12.11 13.29
N ARG A 332 7.80 -12.16 13.44
CA ARG A 332 8.67 -12.96 12.55
C ARG A 332 8.39 -14.45 12.65
N LEU A 333 8.20 -14.99 13.85
CA LEU A 333 7.82 -16.39 14.04
C LEU A 333 6.47 -16.70 13.41
N TRP A 334 5.51 -15.79 13.56
CA TRP A 334 4.20 -15.90 12.93
C TRP A 334 4.30 -15.91 11.41
N TYR A 335 5.03 -14.95 10.83
CA TYR A 335 5.22 -14.85 9.39
C TYR A 335 5.83 -16.12 8.78
N LEU A 336 6.88 -16.67 9.40
CA LEU A 336 7.51 -17.91 8.93
C LEU A 336 6.57 -19.11 9.03
N HIS A 337 5.75 -19.20 10.08
CA HIS A 337 4.74 -20.25 10.22
C HIS A 337 3.71 -20.20 9.09
N VAL A 338 3.24 -19.00 8.74
CA VAL A 338 2.28 -18.80 7.64
C VAL A 338 2.89 -19.10 6.27
N GLN A 339 4.19 -18.83 6.05
CA GLN A 339 4.85 -19.15 4.78
C GLN A 339 5.10 -20.65 4.58
N THR A 340 5.25 -21.40 5.67
CA THR A 340 5.63 -22.83 5.65
C THR A 340 4.44 -23.79 5.76
N SER A 341 3.24 -23.28 6.08
CA SER A 341 1.98 -24.03 6.17
C SER A 341 1.13 -23.84 4.93
#